data_AF-A0A957A3Q1-F1
#
_entry.id   AF-A0A957A3Q1-F1
#
_cell.length_a   1.000
_cell.length_b   1.000
_cell.length_c   1.000
_cell.angle_alpha   90.00
_cell.angle_beta   90.00
_cell.angle_gamma   90.00
#
_symmetry.space_group_name_H-M   'P 1'
#
loop_
_entity.id
_entity.type
_entity.pdbx_description
1 polymer ?
#
loop_
_entity_poly.entity_id
_entity_poly.type
_entity_poly.pdbx_seq_one_letter_code
_entity_poly.pdbx_strand_id
1 'polypeptide(L)'
;LGDASGLPTSKTGAAIRKQAPILVKNLVSSLLGQELGAKYDGYTSCPLVTGYGRLVLAEFNYDLEPQETFPFDQSKERRSMYLLKKLVLPRMYWHGILKGRA
;
A
#
# COMPACT_ATOMS: atom_id res chain seq x y z
N LEU A 1 9.89 9.70 -2.03
CA LEU A 1 9.17 8.42 -2.20
C LEU A 1 9.55 7.50 -1.05
N GLY A 2 8.59 6.75 -0.50
CA GLY A 2 8.86 5.77 0.55
C GLY A 2 9.44 6.36 1.83
N ASP A 3 10.26 5.56 2.49
CA ASP A 3 10.72 5.82 3.86
C ASP A 3 11.55 7.10 3.97
N ALA A 4 12.27 7.48 2.92
CA ALA A 4 13.05 8.72 2.84
C ALA A 4 12.20 9.99 2.66
N SER A 5 10.88 9.87 2.47
CA SER A 5 9.99 11.04 2.36
C SER A 5 9.52 11.57 3.72
N GLY A 6 9.14 12.84 3.75
CA GLY A 6 8.44 13.48 4.85
C GLY A 6 6.91 13.27 4.82
N LEU A 7 6.40 12.27 4.09
CA LEU A 7 4.96 12.01 4.02
C LEU A 7 4.43 11.56 5.40
N PRO A 8 3.35 12.16 5.93
CA PRO A 8 2.84 11.88 7.27
C PRO A 8 1.95 10.62 7.31
N THR A 9 2.49 9.48 6.87
CA THR A 9 1.82 8.16 6.91
C THR A 9 2.82 7.07 7.35
N SER A 10 2.33 5.89 7.67
CA SER A 10 3.19 4.76 8.04
C SER A 10 4.08 4.33 6.87
N LYS A 11 5.37 4.17 7.17
CA LYS A 11 6.44 3.82 6.22
C LYS A 11 6.41 2.32 5.92
N THR A 12 5.68 1.94 4.87
CA THR A 12 5.47 0.54 4.48
C THR A 12 5.67 0.30 2.99
N GLY A 13 5.93 -0.95 2.61
CA GLY A 13 5.98 -1.34 1.19
C GLY A 13 4.64 -1.14 0.45
N ALA A 14 3.52 -1.25 1.15
CA ALA A 14 2.20 -0.96 0.58
C ALA A 14 2.00 0.54 0.28
N ALA A 15 2.52 1.41 1.15
CA ALA A 15 2.53 2.84 0.89
C ALA A 15 3.39 3.17 -0.34
N ILE A 16 4.60 2.61 -0.46
CA ILE A 16 5.47 2.81 -1.63
C ILE A 16 4.75 2.41 -2.92
N ARG A 17 4.05 1.27 -2.91
CA ARG A 17 3.27 0.77 -4.05
C ARG A 17 2.21 1.77 -4.52
N LYS A 18 1.51 2.47 -3.63
CA LYS A 18 0.53 3.50 -4.01
C LYS A 18 1.14 4.86 -4.31
N GLN A 19 2.26 5.20 -3.69
CA GLN A 19 2.98 6.45 -3.96
C GLN A 19 3.61 6.45 -5.35
N ALA A 20 4.15 5.32 -5.82
CA ALA A 20 4.89 5.26 -7.07
C ALA A 20 4.07 5.68 -8.31
N PRO A 21 2.82 5.20 -8.53
CA PRO A 21 2.00 5.67 -9.65
C PRO A 21 1.66 7.16 -9.59
N ILE A 22 1.45 7.72 -8.39
CA ILE A 22 1.18 9.16 -8.22
C ILE A 22 2.40 9.98 -8.59
N LEU A 23 3.58 9.57 -8.12
CA LEU A 23 4.85 10.20 -8.48
C LEU A 23 5.08 10.15 -9.99
N VAL A 24 4.89 8.99 -10.63
CA VAL A 24 5.10 8.82 -12.07
C VAL A 24 4.15 9.73 -12.87
N LYS A 25 2.86 9.77 -12.52
CA LYS A 25 1.89 10.65 -13.18
C LYS A 25 2.31 12.12 -13.12
N ASN A 26 2.64 12.61 -11.92
CA ASN A 26 3.06 14.00 -11.77
C ASN A 26 4.40 14.29 -12.43
N LEU A 27 5.34 13.33 -12.44
CA LEU A 27 6.61 13.49 -13.15
C LEU A 27 6.40 13.64 -14.66
N VAL A 28 5.53 12.80 -15.25
CA VAL A 28 5.16 12.91 -16.67
C VAL A 28 4.46 14.23 -16.96
N SER A 29 3.48 14.65 -16.14
CA SER A 29 2.83 15.95 -16.28
C SER A 29 3.83 17.10 -16.22
N SER A 30 4.79 17.06 -15.29
CA SER A 30 5.84 18.08 -15.18
C SER A 30 6.71 18.16 -16.43
N LEU A 31 7.08 17.02 -17.01
CA LEU A 31 7.88 16.96 -18.25
C LEU A 31 7.13 17.55 -19.45
N LEU A 32 5.80 17.46 -19.45
CA LEU A 32 4.93 17.98 -20.51
C LEU A 32 4.46 19.42 -20.25
N GLY A 33 4.89 20.06 -19.16
CA GLY A 33 4.44 21.41 -18.78
C GLY A 33 2.96 21.47 -18.37
N GLN A 34 2.40 20.36 -17.87
CA GLN A 34 1.00 20.25 -17.42
C GLN A 34 0.87 20.40 -15.91
N GLU A 35 -0.35 20.63 -15.43
CA GLU A 35 -0.68 20.69 -14.01
C GLU A 35 -0.45 19.32 -13.31
N LEU A 36 0.03 19.36 -12.07
CA LEU A 36 0.31 18.18 -11.24
C LEU A 36 -0.94 17.69 -10.51
N GLY A 37 -1.89 17.11 -11.26
CA GLY A 37 -3.21 16.75 -10.73
C GLY A 37 -3.27 15.47 -9.87
N ALA A 38 -2.27 14.59 -9.91
CA ALA A 38 -2.34 13.32 -9.18
C ALA A 38 -2.09 13.51 -7.68
N LYS A 39 -2.99 12.99 -6.84
CA LYS A 39 -2.92 13.09 -5.38
C LYS A 39 -2.81 11.72 -4.74
N TYR A 40 -1.97 11.64 -3.70
CA TYR A 40 -1.87 10.48 -2.84
C TYR A 40 -2.66 10.76 -1.56
N ASP A 41 -3.51 9.83 -1.16
CA ASP A 41 -4.42 9.91 -0.01
C ASP A 41 -3.79 9.44 1.30
N GLY A 42 -2.52 9.04 1.27
CA GLY A 42 -1.85 8.52 2.46
C GLY A 42 -2.02 7.02 2.68
N TYR A 43 -2.65 6.30 1.74
CA TYR A 43 -2.87 4.85 1.86
C TYR A 43 -1.61 4.11 2.31
N THR A 44 -1.76 3.31 3.34
CA THR A 44 -0.75 2.39 3.82
C THR A 44 -1.42 1.11 4.32
N SER A 45 -0.65 0.02 4.40
CA SER A 45 -1.15 -1.26 4.88
C SER A 45 -0.13 -1.90 5.82
N CYS A 46 -0.62 -2.42 6.95
CA CYS A 46 0.15 -3.14 7.95
C CYS A 46 -0.48 -4.53 8.19
N PRO A 47 0.11 -5.60 7.63
CA PRO A 47 -0.32 -6.97 7.91
C PRO A 47 0.19 -7.43 9.29
N LEU A 48 -0.64 -7.28 10.32
CA LEU A 48 -0.32 -7.58 11.72
C LEU A 48 -0.46 -9.08 12.00
N VAL A 49 0.67 -9.81 12.00
CA VAL A 49 0.68 -11.24 12.37
C VAL A 49 0.44 -11.35 13.88
N THR A 50 -0.75 -11.80 14.26
CA THR A 50 -1.14 -12.00 15.67
C THR A 50 -0.81 -13.40 16.19
N GLY A 51 -0.54 -14.35 15.28
CA GLY A 51 -0.07 -15.68 15.61
C GLY A 51 0.17 -16.53 14.37
N TYR A 52 0.68 -17.75 14.56
CA TYR A 52 0.81 -18.70 13.43
C TYR A 52 -0.57 -19.00 12.84
N GLY A 53 -0.73 -18.71 11.55
CA GLY A 53 -2.00 -18.90 10.83
C GLY A 53 -3.03 -17.79 11.06
N ARG A 54 -2.69 -16.70 11.78
CA ARG A 54 -3.62 -15.61 12.11
C ARG A 54 -2.99 -14.24 11.82
N LEU A 55 -3.77 -13.35 11.23
CA LEU A 55 -3.34 -12.01 10.84
C LEU A 55 -4.54 -11.05 10.84
N VAL A 56 -4.32 -9.84 11.33
CA VAL A 56 -5.21 -8.69 11.18
C VAL A 56 -4.62 -7.79 10.10
N LEU A 57 -5.39 -7.43 9.07
CA LEU A 57 -4.89 -6.59 7.97
C LEU A 57 -5.38 -5.16 8.17
N ALA A 58 -4.52 -4.31 8.72
CA ALA A 58 -4.85 -2.89 8.89
C ALA A 58 -4.53 -2.13 7.60
N GLU A 59 -5.48 -1.38 7.07
CA GLU A 59 -5.33 -0.49 5.92
C GLU A 59 -5.99 0.84 6.24
N PHE A 60 -5.31 1.96 5.98
CA PHE A 60 -5.80 3.29 6.33
C PHE A 60 -5.14 4.40 5.51
N ASN A 61 -5.77 5.58 5.51
CA ASN A 61 -5.37 6.80 4.80
C ASN A 61 -4.74 7.84 5.76
N TYR A 62 -4.52 9.07 5.28
CA TYR A 62 -4.01 10.18 6.12
C TYR A 62 -4.92 10.54 7.29
N ASP A 63 -6.23 10.36 7.14
CA ASP A 63 -7.24 10.67 8.15
C ASP A 63 -7.38 9.55 9.21
N LEU A 64 -6.54 8.51 9.13
CA LEU A 64 -6.58 7.31 9.98
C LEU A 64 -7.90 6.52 9.85
N GLU A 65 -8.62 6.73 8.75
CA GLU A 65 -9.85 5.99 8.46
C GLU A 65 -9.52 4.65 7.81
N PRO A 66 -10.21 3.56 8.19
CA PRO A 66 -10.02 2.26 7.55
C PRO A 66 -10.31 2.30 6.05
N GLN A 67 -9.36 1.81 5.24
CA GLN A 67 -9.46 1.72 3.79
C GLN A 67 -9.27 0.25 3.35
N GLU A 68 -10.19 -0.60 3.81
CA GLU A 68 -10.12 -2.05 3.63
C GLU A 68 -10.25 -2.46 2.15
N THR A 69 -9.29 -3.25 1.65
CA THR A 69 -9.27 -3.73 0.26
C THR A 69 -10.33 -4.81 0.02
N PHE A 70 -10.62 -5.64 1.01
CA PHE A 70 -11.55 -6.76 0.88
C PHE A 70 -12.92 -6.46 1.50
N PRO A 71 -14.03 -7.02 0.97
CA PRO A 71 -15.39 -6.73 1.43
C PRO A 71 -15.76 -7.53 2.70
N PHE A 72 -14.89 -7.53 3.70
CA PHE A 72 -15.11 -8.14 5.00
C PHE A 72 -14.25 -7.44 6.06
N ASP A 73 -14.73 -7.41 7.31
CA ASP A 73 -14.03 -6.79 8.44
C ASP A 73 -12.62 -7.37 8.60
N GLN A 74 -11.59 -6.56 8.33
CA GLN A 74 -10.19 -6.95 8.40
C GLN A 74 -9.56 -6.71 9.78
N SER A 75 -10.31 -6.11 10.72
CA SER A 75 -9.93 -5.98 12.13
C SER A 75 -9.92 -7.33 12.87
N LYS A 76 -10.61 -8.34 12.32
CA LYS A 76 -10.65 -9.71 12.87
C LYS A 76 -9.44 -10.53 12.42
N GLU A 77 -8.98 -11.43 13.29
CA GLU A 77 -7.95 -12.39 12.95
C GLU A 77 -8.42 -13.32 11.81
N ARG A 78 -7.65 -13.35 10.71
CA ARG A 78 -8.00 -14.15 9.53
C ARG A 78 -6.82 -14.96 9.01
N ARG A 79 -7.08 -16.25 8.79
CA ARG A 79 -6.13 -17.15 8.12
C ARG A 79 -5.94 -16.79 6.65
N SER A 80 -6.97 -16.30 5.98
CA SER A 80 -6.87 -15.82 4.58
C SER A 80 -5.85 -14.69 4.45
N MET A 81 -5.89 -13.71 5.35
CA MET A 81 -4.95 -12.58 5.36
C MET A 81 -3.53 -13.02 5.74
N TYR A 82 -3.40 -14.01 6.63
CA TYR A 82 -2.11 -14.65 6.94
C TYR A 82 -1.50 -15.32 5.69
N LEU A 83 -2.30 -16.08 4.94
CA LEU A 83 -1.85 -16.73 3.71
C LEU A 83 -1.53 -15.72 2.61
N LEU A 84 -2.32 -14.65 2.48
CA LEU A 84 -2.06 -13.52 1.60
C LEU A 84 -0.67 -12.94 1.88
N LYS A 85 -0.39 -12.58 3.13
CA LYS A 85 0.92 -12.04 3.54
C LYS A 85 2.05 -13.04 3.30
N LYS A 86 1.84 -14.32 3.62
CA LYS A 86 2.89 -15.34 3.57
C LYS A 86 3.25 -15.75 2.15
N LEU A 87 2.27 -15.86 1.25
CA LEU A 87 2.44 -16.48 -0.06
C LEU A 87 2.27 -15.49 -1.21
N VAL A 88 1.23 -14.64 -1.15
CA VAL A 88 0.83 -13.78 -2.27
C VAL A 88 1.67 -12.52 -2.32
N LEU A 89 1.85 -11.82 -1.18
CA LEU A 89 2.61 -10.56 -1.15
C LEU A 89 4.07 -10.72 -1.61
N PRO A 90 4.82 -11.77 -1.24
CA PRO A 90 6.18 -11.97 -1.78
C PRO A 90 6.19 -12.17 -3.29
N ARG A 91 5.23 -12.93 -3.85
CA ARG A 91 5.12 -13.12 -5.30
C ARG A 91 4.77 -11.80 -5.99
N MET A 92 3.82 -11.04 -5.44
CA MET A 92 3.43 -9.73 -5.95
C MET A 92 4.59 -8.73 -5.90
N TYR A 93 5.41 -8.77 -4.85
CA TYR A 93 6.58 -7.93 -4.72
C TYR A 93 7.58 -8.17 -5.87
N TRP A 94 8.03 -9.42 -6.05
CA TRP A 94 9.07 -9.75 -7.04
C TRP A 94 8.59 -9.67 -8.50
N HIS A 95 7.33 -10.06 -8.77
CA HIS A 95 6.84 -10.17 -10.14
C HIS A 95 5.91 -9.03 -10.56
N GLY A 96 5.42 -8.22 -9.61
CA GLY A 96 4.54 -7.08 -9.84
C GLY A 96 5.20 -5.75 -9.51
N ILE A 97 5.42 -5.48 -8.22
CA ILE A 97 5.83 -4.17 -7.69
C ILE A 97 7.20 -3.76 -8.26
N LEU A 98 8.22 -4.62 -8.14
CA LEU A 98 9.57 -4.31 -8.65
C LEU A 98 9.63 -4.19 -10.18
N LYS A 99 8.64 -4.73 -10.89
CA LYS A 99 8.53 -4.64 -12.36
C LYS A 99 7.64 -3.48 -12.81
N GLY A 100 7.12 -2.66 -11.89
CA GLY A 100 6.22 -1.55 -12.20
C GLY A 100 4.86 -1.98 -12.76
N ARG A 101 4.43 -3.22 -12.47
CA ARG A 101 3.15 -3.79 -12.98
C ARG A 101 2.02 -3.78 -11.95
N ALA A 102 2.32 -3.51 -10.68
CA ALA A 102 1.37 -3.64 -9.57
C ALA A 102 1.54 -2.54 -8.53
#